data_AF-A0A177VDC3-F1
#
_entry.id   AF-A0A177VDC3-F1
#
_cell.length_a   1.000
_cell.length_b   1.000
_cell.length_c   1.000
_cell.angle_alpha   90.00
_cell.angle_beta   90.00
_cell.angle_gamma   90.00
#
_symmetry.space_group_name_H-M   'P 1'
#
loop_
_entity.id
_entity.type
_entity.pdbx_description
1 polymer ?
#
loop_
_entity_poly.entity_id
_entity_poly.type
_entity_poly.pdbx_seq_one_letter_code
_entity_poly.pdbx_strand_id
1 'polypeptide(L)'
;MNFAFSVQTRVIKAVAGSLSEVDALIANSRDDKDDASGSNSGRVDALVLSHPFTDHAHPQTLTDRSNRTDLRLSGTPDALRSIRGLPGLPFKDVNTIPLASWDTSPLNEPSSSPLAPGIRIVRLAAVERFAALRYGPAWSTLHGGLAIVWQTEAGSSSSPRFGAIVYSPHGIMPASVPPWLNKAEPRILIHSLHRQTLPVWLAGPVSLGFSNALDLCRPGSFQPHLLLGTHDEHKVAGGIVSRLLRRQEWATQEMERLLKDVSPVKLRVLAAGEETDIQ
;
A
#
# COMPACT_ATOMS: atom_id res chain seq x y z
N MET A 1 11.04 -27.35 22.76
CA MET A 1 11.45 -26.07 22.14
C MET A 1 10.54 -25.80 20.96
N ASN A 2 9.67 -24.78 21.04
CA ASN A 2 8.82 -24.39 19.90
C ASN A 2 9.70 -23.66 18.88
N PHE A 3 10.12 -24.35 17.83
CA PHE A 3 10.75 -23.72 16.67
C PHE A 3 9.67 -22.99 15.88
N ALA A 4 9.54 -21.68 16.09
CA ALA A 4 8.70 -20.85 15.22
C ALA A 4 9.39 -20.72 13.85
N PHE A 5 8.64 -20.97 12.78
CA PHE A 5 9.14 -20.85 11.40
C PHE A 5 9.54 -19.39 11.08
N SER A 6 8.71 -18.43 11.50
CA SER A 6 8.98 -17.00 11.46
C SER A 6 8.15 -16.27 12.53
N VAL A 7 8.75 -15.37 13.29
CA VAL A 7 8.05 -14.37 14.11
C VAL A 7 8.67 -13.02 13.81
N GLN A 8 7.87 -12.02 13.48
CA GLN A 8 8.34 -10.64 13.31
C GLN A 8 7.59 -9.75 14.29
N THR A 9 8.33 -9.01 15.10
CA THR A 9 7.76 -8.02 16.02
C THR A 9 8.29 -6.64 15.64
N ARG A 10 7.40 -5.65 15.60
CA ARG A 10 7.80 -4.25 15.38
C ARG A 10 8.65 -3.77 16.54
N VAL A 11 9.72 -3.04 16.22
CA VAL A 11 10.58 -2.38 17.23
C VAL A 11 9.99 -1.02 17.62
N ILE A 12 9.37 -0.33 16.66
CA ILE A 12 8.75 0.97 16.87
C ILE A 12 7.29 0.76 17.31
N LYS A 13 6.92 1.38 18.42
CA LYS A 13 5.54 1.35 18.92
C LYS A 13 4.63 2.09 17.93
N ALA A 14 3.46 1.52 17.65
CA ALA A 14 2.46 2.21 16.85
C ALA A 14 1.98 3.49 17.56
N VAL A 15 1.72 4.55 16.80
CA VAL A 15 1.18 5.83 17.33
C VAL A 15 -0.22 5.64 17.89
N ALA A 16 -0.99 4.71 17.30
CA ALA A 16 -2.31 4.30 17.75
C ALA A 16 -2.35 2.77 17.93
N GLY A 17 -2.95 2.32 19.03
CA GLY A 17 -3.20 0.91 19.34
C GLY A 17 -4.50 0.36 18.76
N SER A 18 -5.43 1.23 18.35
CA SER A 18 -6.74 0.85 17.79
C SER A 18 -7.17 1.80 16.65
N LEU A 19 -8.16 1.39 15.85
CA LEU A 19 -8.74 2.27 14.82
C LEU A 19 -9.45 3.49 15.44
N SER A 20 -10.01 3.35 16.64
CA SER A 20 -10.63 4.47 17.35
C SER A 20 -9.61 5.54 17.77
N GLU A 21 -8.39 5.13 18.12
CA GLU A 21 -7.29 6.06 18.38
C GLU A 21 -6.79 6.73 17.09
N VAL A 22 -6.80 6.02 15.96
CA VAL A 22 -6.53 6.63 14.64
C VAL A 22 -7.57 7.69 14.29
N ASP A 23 -8.87 7.39 14.48
CA ASP A 23 -9.95 8.38 14.32
C ASP A 23 -9.69 9.63 15.17
N ALA A 24 -9.28 9.47 16.44
CA ALA A 24 -8.97 10.59 17.32
C ALA A 24 -7.75 11.40 16.86
N LEU A 25 -6.70 10.75 16.33
CA LEU A 25 -5.54 11.44 15.78
C LEU A 25 -5.89 12.28 14.56
N ILE A 26 -6.68 11.74 13.62
CA ILE A 26 -7.14 12.46 12.42
C ILE A 26 -7.99 13.67 12.82
N ALA A 27 -8.89 13.50 13.79
CA ALA A 27 -9.72 14.59 14.29
C ALA A 27 -8.88 15.71 14.94
N ASN A 28 -7.76 15.37 15.57
CA ASN A 28 -6.88 16.33 16.24
C ASN A 28 -5.84 16.98 15.31
N SER A 29 -5.49 16.35 14.17
CA SER A 29 -4.55 16.95 13.20
C SER A 29 -5.23 17.94 12.25
N ARG A 30 -6.55 17.85 12.09
CA ARG A 30 -7.34 18.88 11.42
C ARG A 30 -7.53 20.06 12.38
N ASP A 31 -6.75 21.12 12.17
CA ASP A 31 -6.93 22.45 12.78
C ASP A 31 -8.27 23.09 12.28
N ASP A 32 -9.42 22.48 12.60
CA ASP A 32 -10.73 23.01 12.21
C ASP A 32 -11.10 24.20 13.11
N LYS A 33 -10.61 25.39 12.74
CA LYS A 33 -11.18 26.67 13.18
C LYS A 33 -12.36 27.15 12.32
N ASP A 34 -12.65 26.51 11.18
CA ASP A 34 -13.49 27.15 10.15
C ASP A 34 -14.71 26.38 9.61
N ASP A 35 -15.18 25.27 10.20
CA ASP A 35 -16.44 24.66 9.75
C ASP A 35 -17.45 24.37 10.87
N ALA A 36 -18.32 25.37 11.10
CA ALA A 36 -19.59 25.24 11.84
C ALA A 36 -20.68 24.48 11.04
N SER A 37 -20.29 23.70 10.03
CA SER A 37 -21.15 22.86 9.19
C SER A 37 -20.81 21.39 9.46
N GLY A 38 -21.49 20.79 10.45
CA GLY A 38 -21.16 19.48 11.02
C GLY A 38 -21.32 18.26 10.10
N SER A 39 -20.46 18.08 9.10
CA SER A 39 -20.54 16.91 8.19
C SER A 39 -19.21 16.29 7.73
N ASN A 40 -18.05 16.62 8.30
CA ASN A 40 -16.81 15.90 7.99
C ASN A 40 -16.18 15.33 9.26
N SER A 41 -16.73 14.21 9.75
CA SER A 41 -16.18 13.51 10.90
C SER A 41 -14.75 13.08 10.56
N GLY A 42 -13.73 13.66 11.20
CA GLY A 42 -12.32 13.28 11.07
C GLY A 42 -12.09 11.84 11.53
N ARG A 43 -12.48 10.88 10.68
CA ARG A 43 -12.54 9.46 10.96
C ARG A 43 -12.21 8.68 9.69
N VAL A 44 -11.80 7.44 9.85
CA VAL A 44 -11.52 6.51 8.76
C VAL A 44 -12.82 6.05 8.10
N ASP A 45 -12.93 6.18 6.77
CA ASP A 45 -14.11 5.76 6.01
C ASP A 45 -14.05 4.32 5.51
N ALA A 46 -12.83 3.81 5.28
CA ALA A 46 -12.59 2.48 4.76
C ALA A 46 -11.26 1.91 5.25
N LEU A 47 -11.27 0.61 5.53
CA LEU A 47 -10.10 -0.21 5.78
C LEU A 47 -9.77 -1.04 4.53
N VAL A 48 -8.50 -1.06 4.13
CA VAL A 48 -8.05 -1.69 2.88
C VAL A 48 -6.94 -2.70 3.16
N LEU A 49 -7.15 -3.96 2.79
CA LEU A 49 -6.17 -5.04 2.96
C LEU A 49 -5.51 -5.40 1.63
N SER A 50 -4.22 -5.13 1.53
CA SER A 50 -3.45 -5.34 0.29
C SER A 50 -2.95 -6.78 0.12
N HIS A 51 -2.39 -7.37 1.19
CA HIS A 51 -1.70 -8.66 1.15
C HIS A 51 -2.19 -9.58 2.29
N PRO A 52 -2.03 -10.92 2.16
CA PRO A 52 -2.56 -11.91 3.12
C PRO A 52 -1.69 -12.14 4.36
N PHE A 53 -0.66 -11.32 4.58
CA PHE A 53 0.28 -11.51 5.68
C PHE A 53 -0.17 -10.75 6.92
N THR A 54 0.19 -11.22 8.11
CA THR A 54 -0.28 -10.65 9.38
C THR A 54 0.22 -9.23 9.65
N ASP A 55 1.28 -8.79 8.99
CA ASP A 55 1.75 -7.40 9.02
C ASP A 55 0.99 -6.47 8.05
N HIS A 56 0.05 -7.02 7.25
CA HIS A 56 -0.89 -6.31 6.38
C HIS A 56 -2.36 -6.53 6.77
N ALA A 57 -2.67 -7.67 7.38
CA ALA A 57 -4.00 -8.09 7.82
C ALA A 57 -3.93 -8.59 9.27
N HIS A 58 -3.68 -7.65 10.20
CA HIS A 58 -3.42 -7.96 11.60
C HIS A 58 -4.69 -8.43 12.33
N PRO A 59 -4.77 -9.70 12.80
CA PRO A 59 -6.01 -10.26 13.34
C PRO A 59 -6.59 -9.49 14.54
N GLN A 60 -5.73 -9.07 15.48
CA GLN A 60 -6.18 -8.37 16.68
C GLN A 60 -6.75 -6.99 16.34
N THR A 61 -6.16 -6.28 15.38
CA THR A 61 -6.68 -4.99 14.92
C THR A 61 -8.01 -5.18 14.21
N LEU A 62 -8.16 -6.23 13.41
CA LEU A 62 -9.41 -6.50 12.67
C LEU A 62 -10.56 -6.96 13.56
N THR A 63 -10.26 -7.63 14.68
CA THR A 63 -11.26 -8.19 15.62
C THR A 63 -11.43 -7.36 16.89
N ASP A 64 -10.82 -6.17 16.94
CA ASP A 64 -10.99 -5.24 18.06
C ASP A 64 -12.47 -4.85 18.18
N ARG A 65 -13.02 -4.99 19.39
CA ARG A 65 -14.43 -4.70 19.68
C ARG A 65 -14.76 -3.21 19.61
N SER A 66 -13.75 -2.34 19.66
CA SER A 66 -13.92 -0.90 19.46
C SER A 66 -14.09 -0.50 18.00
N ASN A 67 -13.83 -1.41 17.06
CA ASN A 67 -14.02 -1.14 15.64
C ASN A 67 -15.50 -0.90 15.32
N ARG A 68 -15.75 0.16 14.56
CA ARG A 68 -17.10 0.52 14.17
C ARG A 68 -17.64 -0.46 13.12
N THR A 69 -18.88 -0.89 13.28
CA THR A 69 -19.51 -1.89 12.38
C THR A 69 -19.89 -1.34 11.01
N ASP A 70 -19.99 0.00 10.90
CA ASP A 70 -20.22 0.74 9.64
C ASP A 70 -18.92 0.99 8.87
N LEU A 71 -17.75 0.69 9.44
CA LEU A 71 -16.49 0.79 8.73
C LEU A 71 -16.43 -0.24 7.61
N ARG A 72 -16.15 0.22 6.39
CA ARG A 72 -16.08 -0.63 5.21
C ARG A 72 -14.76 -1.35 5.15
N LEU A 73 -14.78 -2.66 4.96
CA LEU A 73 -13.58 -3.45 4.75
C LEU A 73 -13.47 -3.83 3.27
N SER A 74 -12.37 -3.48 2.62
CA SER A 74 -12.04 -3.94 1.28
C SER A 74 -10.72 -4.68 1.28
N GLY A 75 -10.58 -5.73 0.48
CA GLY A 75 -9.31 -6.44 0.40
C GLY A 75 -9.09 -7.18 -0.90
N THR A 76 -7.84 -7.52 -1.19
CA THR A 76 -7.54 -8.45 -2.28
C THR A 76 -8.10 -9.84 -1.98
N PRO A 77 -8.37 -10.68 -3.00
CA PRO A 77 -8.91 -12.02 -2.78
C PRO A 77 -8.12 -12.86 -1.78
N ASP A 78 -6.79 -12.78 -1.82
CA ASP A 78 -5.92 -13.53 -0.91
C ASP A 78 -5.94 -12.93 0.50
N ALA A 79 -5.95 -11.60 0.63
CA ALA A 79 -6.06 -10.94 1.92
C ALA A 79 -7.38 -11.27 2.62
N LEU A 80 -8.50 -11.20 1.91
CA LEU A 80 -9.80 -11.58 2.47
C LEU A 80 -9.87 -13.07 2.84
N ARG A 81 -9.23 -13.95 2.04
CA ARG A 81 -9.14 -15.37 2.38
C ARG A 81 -8.39 -15.59 3.68
N SER A 82 -7.32 -14.84 3.95
CA SER A 82 -6.52 -14.96 5.18
C SER A 82 -7.30 -14.62 6.45
N ILE A 83 -8.34 -13.78 6.36
CA ILE A 83 -9.13 -13.33 7.50
C ILE A 83 -10.50 -14.01 7.62
N ARG A 84 -10.92 -14.78 6.61
CA ARG A 84 -12.27 -15.37 6.52
C ARG A 84 -12.67 -16.23 7.73
N GLY A 85 -11.69 -16.86 8.39
CA GLY A 85 -11.91 -17.71 9.56
C GLY A 85 -11.74 -16.99 10.91
N LEU A 86 -11.48 -15.69 10.93
CA LEU A 86 -11.28 -14.95 12.18
C LEU A 86 -12.63 -14.76 12.89
N PRO A 87 -12.79 -15.29 14.12
CA PRO A 87 -14.01 -15.08 14.88
C PRO A 87 -14.11 -13.62 15.32
N GLY A 88 -15.33 -13.07 15.28
CA GLY A 88 -15.60 -11.73 15.83
C GLY A 88 -15.18 -10.57 14.94
N LEU A 89 -15.04 -10.76 13.62
CA LEU A 89 -14.93 -9.64 12.69
C LEU A 89 -16.20 -8.76 12.76
N PRO A 90 -16.08 -7.47 13.10
CA PRO A 90 -17.23 -6.59 13.31
C PRO A 90 -17.79 -5.99 12.01
N PHE A 91 -17.08 -6.16 10.89
CA PHE A 91 -17.41 -5.55 9.60
C PHE A 91 -18.54 -6.27 8.89
N LYS A 92 -19.62 -5.56 8.56
CA LYS A 92 -20.74 -6.10 7.78
C LYS A 92 -20.46 -6.04 6.27
N ASP A 93 -19.83 -4.96 5.82
CA ASP A 93 -19.56 -4.70 4.41
C ASP A 93 -18.11 -5.06 4.06
N VAL A 94 -17.91 -6.31 3.61
CA VAL A 94 -16.62 -6.83 3.15
C VAL A 94 -16.61 -6.96 1.63
N ASN A 95 -15.75 -6.18 0.97
CA ASN A 95 -15.70 -6.05 -0.48
C ASN A 95 -14.39 -6.55 -1.07
N THR A 96 -14.47 -7.30 -2.16
CA THR A 96 -13.27 -7.73 -2.89
C THR A 96 -12.82 -6.61 -3.83
N ILE A 97 -11.55 -6.23 -3.72
CA ILE A 97 -10.94 -5.22 -4.61
C ILE A 97 -10.78 -5.84 -6.02
N PRO A 98 -11.35 -5.22 -7.07
CA PRO A 98 -11.25 -5.74 -8.43
C PRO A 98 -9.82 -5.64 -8.96
N LEU A 99 -9.47 -6.54 -9.89
CA LEU A 99 -8.22 -6.44 -10.64
C LEU A 99 -8.29 -5.25 -11.61
N ALA A 100 -7.20 -4.50 -11.73
CA ALA A 100 -7.11 -3.41 -12.70
C ALA A 100 -7.22 -3.94 -14.14
N SER A 101 -8.04 -3.27 -14.95
CA SER A 101 -7.96 -3.42 -16.40
C SER A 101 -6.64 -2.82 -16.90
N TRP A 102 -6.04 -3.46 -17.91
CA TRP A 102 -4.81 -2.98 -18.51
C TRP A 102 -5.02 -1.71 -19.34
N ASP A 103 -6.14 -1.66 -20.07
CA ASP A 103 -6.38 -0.64 -21.08
C ASP A 103 -7.25 0.52 -20.59
N THR A 104 -8.07 0.28 -19.56
CA THR A 104 -9.11 1.23 -19.14
C THR A 104 -9.02 1.58 -17.65
N SER A 105 -9.13 2.88 -17.34
CA SER A 105 -9.20 3.37 -15.97
C SER A 105 -10.52 2.97 -15.29
N PRO A 106 -10.51 2.55 -14.01
CA PRO A 106 -11.73 2.20 -13.28
C PRO A 106 -12.66 3.39 -13.03
N LEU A 107 -12.20 4.62 -13.28
CA LEU A 107 -13.04 5.83 -13.20
C LEU A 107 -13.98 5.97 -14.40
N ASN A 108 -13.69 5.29 -15.52
CA ASN A 108 -14.54 5.29 -16.71
C ASN A 108 -15.67 4.27 -16.63
N GLU A 109 -15.61 3.36 -15.67
CA GLU A 109 -16.59 2.30 -15.50
C GLU A 109 -17.72 2.73 -14.55
N PRO A 110 -18.98 2.36 -14.84
CA PRO A 110 -20.07 2.49 -13.88
C PRO A 110 -19.69 1.77 -12.59
N SER A 111 -19.96 2.39 -11.45
CA SER A 111 -19.51 1.84 -10.17
C SER A 111 -20.65 1.72 -9.19
N SER A 112 -20.80 0.51 -8.66
CA SER A 112 -21.50 0.22 -7.42
C SER A 112 -20.55 0.27 -6.20
N SER A 113 -19.37 0.89 -6.35
CA SER A 113 -18.38 0.97 -5.28
C SER A 113 -18.99 1.62 -4.04
N PRO A 114 -18.77 1.03 -2.85
CA PRO A 114 -19.26 1.61 -1.59
C PRO A 114 -18.41 2.80 -1.11
N LEU A 115 -17.37 3.19 -1.86
CA LEU A 115 -16.54 4.36 -1.58
C LEU A 115 -17.21 5.65 -2.06
N ALA A 116 -16.69 6.80 -1.61
CA ALA A 116 -17.16 8.09 -2.06
C ALA A 116 -17.14 8.21 -3.60
N PRO A 117 -18.12 8.91 -4.21
CA PRO A 117 -18.13 9.18 -5.64
C PRO A 117 -16.78 9.70 -6.13
N GLY A 118 -16.32 9.19 -7.28
CA GLY A 118 -15.03 9.57 -7.85
C GLY A 118 -13.82 8.86 -7.25
N ILE A 119 -13.94 8.01 -6.21
CA ILE A 119 -12.82 7.21 -5.67
C ILE A 119 -12.95 5.75 -6.10
N ARG A 120 -11.85 5.14 -6.54
CA ARG A 120 -11.76 3.71 -6.87
C ARG A 120 -10.48 3.11 -6.30
N ILE A 121 -10.56 1.83 -5.94
CA ILE A 121 -9.42 1.02 -5.55
C ILE A 121 -9.37 -0.20 -6.47
N VAL A 122 -8.20 -0.46 -7.06
CA VAL A 122 -7.96 -1.64 -7.90
C VAL A 122 -6.68 -2.33 -7.48
N ARG A 123 -6.62 -3.65 -7.68
CA ARG A 123 -5.44 -4.47 -7.47
C ARG A 123 -4.56 -4.45 -8.71
N LEU A 124 -3.25 -4.30 -8.51
CA LEU A 124 -2.21 -4.48 -9.52
C LEU A 124 -1.53 -5.82 -9.28
N ALA A 125 -1.66 -6.76 -10.22
CA ALA A 125 -1.06 -8.09 -10.10
C ALA A 125 0.36 -8.10 -10.66
N ALA A 126 1.27 -8.90 -10.07
CA ALA A 126 2.52 -9.25 -10.72
C ALA A 126 2.28 -10.04 -12.01
N VAL A 127 2.78 -9.54 -13.15
CA VAL A 127 2.54 -10.11 -14.48
C VAL A 127 3.73 -10.89 -15.06
N GLU A 128 4.84 -10.98 -14.33
CA GLU A 128 6.08 -11.54 -14.87
C GLU A 128 5.94 -13.03 -15.16
N ARG A 129 6.13 -13.40 -16.45
CA ARG A 129 6.10 -14.80 -16.87
C ARG A 129 7.23 -15.58 -16.22
N PHE A 130 6.94 -16.82 -15.80
CA PHE A 130 7.89 -17.71 -15.13
C PHE A 130 8.52 -17.14 -13.85
N ALA A 131 7.90 -16.14 -13.23
CA ALA A 131 8.42 -15.52 -12.02
C ALA A 131 8.62 -16.51 -10.88
N ALA A 132 7.72 -17.50 -10.74
CA ALA A 132 7.86 -18.55 -9.73
C ALA A 132 9.18 -19.34 -9.86
N LEU A 133 9.64 -19.57 -11.09
CA LEU A 133 10.90 -20.28 -11.35
C LEU A 133 12.12 -19.37 -11.17
N ARG A 134 12.02 -18.11 -11.61
CA ARG A 134 13.15 -17.16 -11.59
C ARG A 134 13.37 -16.51 -10.23
N TYR A 135 12.28 -16.19 -9.54
CA TYR A 135 12.27 -15.37 -8.34
C TYR A 135 11.71 -16.10 -7.13
N GLY A 136 11.17 -17.30 -7.28
CA GLY A 136 10.68 -18.12 -6.18
C GLY A 136 9.16 -18.19 -6.08
N PRO A 137 8.63 -19.19 -5.36
CA PRO A 137 7.22 -19.60 -5.43
C PRO A 137 6.24 -18.55 -4.86
N ALA A 138 6.72 -17.63 -4.02
CA ALA A 138 5.90 -16.63 -3.37
C ALA A 138 5.70 -15.35 -4.22
N TRP A 139 6.28 -15.27 -5.42
CA TRP A 139 6.35 -14.03 -6.19
C TRP A 139 5.00 -13.35 -6.39
N SER A 140 4.00 -14.06 -6.91
CA SER A 140 2.68 -13.48 -7.22
C SER A 140 1.87 -13.08 -5.99
N THR A 141 2.23 -13.59 -4.81
CA THR A 141 1.58 -13.25 -3.54
C THR A 141 2.26 -12.08 -2.83
N LEU A 142 3.55 -11.88 -3.08
CA LEU A 142 4.34 -10.80 -2.50
C LEU A 142 4.33 -9.55 -3.39
N HIS A 143 4.54 -9.73 -4.68
CA HIS A 143 4.80 -8.64 -5.62
C HIS A 143 3.53 -8.26 -6.37
N GLY A 144 3.26 -6.97 -6.38
CA GLY A 144 1.98 -6.39 -6.78
C GLY A 144 1.67 -5.18 -5.93
N GLY A 145 0.44 -4.70 -6.02
CA GLY A 145 0.04 -3.54 -5.24
C GLY A 145 -1.43 -3.20 -5.35
N LEU A 146 -1.75 -2.03 -4.82
CA LEU A 146 -3.05 -1.40 -4.96
C LEU A 146 -2.85 -0.05 -5.65
N ALA A 147 -3.76 0.31 -6.56
CA ALA A 147 -3.92 1.68 -7.00
C ALA A 147 -5.20 2.25 -6.40
N ILE A 148 -5.07 3.38 -5.70
CA ILE A 148 -6.19 4.21 -5.26
C ILE A 148 -6.23 5.40 -6.20
N VAL A 149 -7.33 5.58 -6.90
CA VAL A 149 -7.49 6.69 -7.85
C VAL A 149 -8.71 7.51 -7.49
N TRP A 150 -8.59 8.82 -7.66
CA TRP A 150 -9.66 9.75 -7.37
C TRP A 150 -9.77 10.83 -8.43
N GLN A 151 -10.98 11.25 -8.73
CA GLN A 151 -11.23 12.40 -9.60
C GLN A 151 -10.82 13.69 -8.88
N THR A 152 -10.00 14.53 -9.53
CA THR A 152 -9.49 15.78 -8.94
C THR A 152 -10.30 17.01 -9.34
N GLU A 153 -10.93 16.99 -10.53
CA GLU A 153 -11.90 18.00 -10.97
C GLU A 153 -12.96 17.39 -11.90
N ALA A 154 -14.12 18.04 -12.02
CA ALA A 154 -15.07 17.79 -13.12
C ALA A 154 -14.52 18.42 -14.41
N GLY A 155 -13.43 17.85 -14.94
CA GLY A 155 -12.90 18.25 -16.25
C GLY A 155 -13.96 18.09 -17.34
N SER A 156 -13.87 18.92 -18.39
CA SER A 156 -14.71 18.80 -19.58
C SER A 156 -14.76 17.33 -20.05
N SER A 157 -15.93 16.89 -20.49
CA SER A 157 -16.37 15.50 -20.75
C SER A 157 -15.49 14.59 -21.63
N SER A 158 -14.31 15.03 -22.07
CA SER A 158 -13.40 14.27 -22.94
C SER A 158 -12.22 13.60 -22.22
N SER A 159 -11.82 14.01 -21.01
CA SER A 159 -10.80 13.31 -20.18
C SER A 159 -10.80 13.85 -18.74
N PRO A 160 -11.42 13.15 -17.76
CA PRO A 160 -11.41 13.62 -16.38
C PRO A 160 -9.99 13.61 -15.83
N ARG A 161 -9.58 14.71 -15.17
CA ARG A 161 -8.33 14.74 -14.39
C ARG A 161 -8.51 13.89 -13.15
N PHE A 162 -7.50 13.10 -12.83
CA PHE A 162 -7.54 12.20 -11.68
C PHE A 162 -6.15 12.06 -11.07
N GLY A 163 -6.10 11.88 -9.76
CA GLY A 163 -4.89 11.53 -9.03
C GLY A 163 -4.79 10.01 -8.81
N ALA A 164 -3.57 9.55 -8.52
CA ALA A 164 -3.32 8.15 -8.19
C ALA A 164 -2.28 7.97 -7.08
N ILE A 165 -2.57 7.06 -6.16
CA ILE A 165 -1.62 6.47 -5.21
C ILE A 165 -1.41 5.02 -5.61
N VAL A 166 -0.15 4.61 -5.80
CA VAL A 166 0.23 3.20 -5.93
C VAL A 166 0.89 2.77 -4.62
N TYR A 167 0.26 1.82 -3.92
CA TYR A 167 0.80 1.19 -2.72
C TYR A 167 1.39 -0.18 -3.06
N SER A 168 2.71 -0.33 -2.90
CA SER A 168 3.49 -1.51 -3.28
C SER A 168 4.55 -1.85 -2.21
N PRO A 169 4.12 -2.36 -1.04
CA PRO A 169 4.96 -2.50 0.15
C PRO A 169 6.05 -3.57 0.06
N HIS A 170 6.00 -4.43 -0.95
CA HIS A 170 7.01 -5.46 -1.24
C HIS A 170 7.66 -5.26 -2.61
N GLY A 171 7.25 -4.22 -3.34
CA GLY A 171 7.70 -3.98 -4.70
C GLY A 171 6.68 -4.36 -5.77
N ILE A 172 6.78 -3.68 -6.90
CA ILE A 172 6.00 -3.94 -8.11
C ILE A 172 6.86 -3.61 -9.32
N MET A 173 6.83 -4.47 -10.34
CA MET A 173 7.58 -4.20 -11.55
C MET A 173 6.85 -3.18 -12.43
N PRO A 174 7.56 -2.36 -13.24
CA PRO A 174 6.93 -1.45 -14.19
C PRO A 174 5.93 -2.12 -15.14
N ALA A 175 6.22 -3.38 -15.56
CA ALA A 175 5.34 -4.15 -16.42
C ALA A 175 3.99 -4.51 -15.77
N SER A 176 3.87 -4.38 -14.44
CA SER A 176 2.65 -4.63 -13.68
C SER A 176 1.84 -3.34 -13.42
N VAL A 177 2.29 -2.19 -13.96
CA VAL A 177 1.61 -0.89 -13.85
C VAL A 177 0.91 -0.57 -15.18
N PRO A 178 -0.44 -0.55 -15.21
CA PRO A 178 -1.19 -0.20 -16.41
C PRO A 178 -0.84 1.20 -16.96
N PRO A 179 -0.72 1.38 -18.29
CA PRO A 179 -0.30 2.65 -18.89
C PRO A 179 -1.21 3.84 -18.57
N TRP A 180 -2.50 3.59 -18.30
CA TRP A 180 -3.43 4.67 -17.95
C TRP A 180 -3.07 5.36 -16.63
N LEU A 181 -2.39 4.69 -15.69
CA LEU A 181 -1.92 5.31 -14.44
C LEU A 181 -0.88 6.41 -14.67
N ASN A 182 -0.13 6.35 -15.78
CA ASN A 182 0.88 7.35 -16.12
C ASN A 182 0.26 8.72 -16.46
N LYS A 183 -1.06 8.77 -16.70
CA LYS A 183 -1.82 10.00 -16.97
C LYS A 183 -2.37 10.67 -15.71
N ALA A 184 -2.28 10.01 -14.56
CA ALA A 184 -2.76 10.56 -13.30
C ALA A 184 -1.91 11.77 -12.89
N GLU A 185 -2.52 12.77 -12.28
CA GLU A 185 -1.87 13.94 -11.68
C GLU A 185 -2.69 14.37 -10.45
N PRO A 186 -2.14 14.28 -9.22
CA PRO A 186 -0.79 13.85 -8.87
C PRO A 186 -0.59 12.31 -8.92
N ARG A 187 0.68 11.88 -8.89
CA ARG A 187 1.10 10.46 -8.83
C ARG A 187 1.96 10.23 -7.59
N ILE A 188 1.55 9.31 -6.74
CA ILE A 188 2.23 9.03 -5.48
C ILE A 188 2.57 7.55 -5.46
N LEU A 189 3.81 7.22 -5.15
CA LEU A 189 4.27 5.86 -4.97
C LEU A 189 4.59 5.65 -3.49
N ILE A 190 3.88 4.74 -2.83
CA ILE A 190 4.20 4.26 -1.48
C ILE A 190 4.85 2.90 -1.63
N HIS A 191 6.13 2.79 -1.27
CA HIS A 191 6.98 1.66 -1.64
C HIS A 191 8.04 1.36 -0.58
N SER A 192 8.44 0.09 -0.47
CA SER A 192 9.57 -0.31 0.38
C SER A 192 10.91 0.09 -0.21
N LEU A 193 11.70 0.87 0.51
CA LEU A 193 13.02 1.30 0.07
C LEU A 193 14.12 0.29 0.45
N HIS A 194 13.87 -0.56 1.44
CA HIS A 194 14.76 -1.63 1.86
C HIS A 194 14.46 -2.92 1.11
N ARG A 195 15.50 -3.53 0.55
CA ARG A 195 15.40 -4.80 -0.16
C ARG A 195 15.55 -5.93 0.83
N GLN A 196 14.67 -6.91 0.74
CA GLN A 196 14.69 -8.10 1.57
C GLN A 196 14.67 -9.34 0.68
N THR A 197 15.51 -10.32 0.96
CA THR A 197 15.64 -11.51 0.11
C THR A 197 15.86 -12.75 0.95
N LEU A 198 15.07 -13.77 0.68
CA LEU A 198 15.26 -15.14 1.14
C LEU A 198 15.88 -15.99 0.02
N PRO A 199 16.40 -17.18 0.33
CA PRO A 199 16.77 -18.13 -0.71
C PRO A 199 15.61 -18.37 -1.70
N VAL A 200 15.92 -18.47 -2.99
CA VAL A 200 14.92 -18.56 -4.08
C VAL A 200 13.99 -19.76 -3.91
N TRP A 201 14.51 -20.89 -3.44
CA TRP A 201 13.72 -22.10 -3.16
C TRP A 201 12.71 -21.94 -2.01
N LEU A 202 12.87 -20.91 -1.17
CA LEU A 202 11.94 -20.60 -0.08
C LEU A 202 10.91 -19.55 -0.51
N ALA A 203 11.39 -18.40 -0.96
CA ALA A 203 10.55 -17.28 -1.39
C ALA A 203 11.25 -16.33 -2.38
N GLY A 204 12.59 -16.25 -2.33
CA GLY A 204 13.36 -15.28 -3.13
C GLY A 204 13.19 -13.84 -2.64
N PRO A 205 13.11 -12.84 -3.54
CA PRO A 205 12.89 -11.45 -3.15
C PRO A 205 11.58 -11.30 -2.37
N VAL A 206 11.67 -10.83 -1.13
CA VAL A 206 10.52 -10.53 -0.27
C VAL A 206 10.10 -9.08 -0.46
N SER A 207 11.07 -8.17 -0.52
CA SER A 207 10.88 -6.77 -0.88
C SER A 207 11.89 -6.40 -1.97
N LEU A 208 11.47 -5.67 -3.01
CA LEU A 208 12.34 -5.27 -4.12
C LEU A 208 13.23 -4.05 -3.81
N GLY A 209 12.87 -3.24 -2.81
CA GLY A 209 13.68 -2.11 -2.33
C GLY A 209 13.81 -0.94 -3.32
N PHE A 210 14.67 0.02 -2.96
CA PHE A 210 14.86 1.28 -3.67
C PHE A 210 15.27 1.11 -5.14
N SER A 211 16.03 0.07 -5.48
CA SER A 211 16.38 -0.20 -6.88
C SER A 211 15.15 -0.38 -7.77
N ASN A 212 14.09 -1.02 -7.26
CA ASN A 212 12.84 -1.18 -8.01
C ASN A 212 12.01 0.11 -8.01
N ALA A 213 12.01 0.88 -6.92
CA ALA A 213 11.42 2.22 -6.91
C ALA A 213 12.07 3.13 -7.98
N LEU A 214 13.39 3.05 -8.14
CA LEU A 214 14.13 3.80 -9.17
C LEU A 214 13.69 3.41 -10.59
N ASP A 215 13.43 2.12 -10.84
CA ASP A 215 12.88 1.65 -12.12
C ASP A 215 11.49 2.25 -12.38
N LEU A 216 10.62 2.29 -11.36
CA LEU A 216 9.29 2.89 -11.44
C LEU A 216 9.33 4.42 -11.67
N CYS A 217 10.41 5.07 -11.25
CA CYS A 217 10.64 6.50 -11.46
C CYS A 217 11.12 6.85 -12.87
N ARG A 218 11.56 5.88 -13.69
CA ARG A 218 12.09 6.17 -15.03
C ARG A 218 10.99 6.57 -16.04
N PRO A 219 11.35 7.37 -17.07
CA PRO A 219 10.47 7.66 -18.20
C PRO A 219 9.83 6.40 -18.79
N GLY A 220 8.53 6.45 -19.06
CA GLY A 220 7.75 5.33 -19.59
C GLY A 220 7.25 4.35 -18.53
N SER A 221 7.68 4.48 -17.27
CA SER A 221 7.10 3.78 -16.11
C SER A 221 6.09 4.68 -15.38
N PHE A 222 5.81 4.43 -14.10
CA PHE A 222 4.83 5.17 -13.31
C PHE A 222 5.19 6.65 -13.11
N GLN A 223 6.47 6.98 -12.95
CA GLN A 223 6.99 8.35 -12.79
C GLN A 223 6.22 9.15 -11.71
N PRO A 224 6.31 8.73 -10.44
CA PRO A 224 5.62 9.43 -9.35
C PRO A 224 6.18 10.85 -9.17
N HIS A 225 5.32 11.76 -8.71
CA HIS A 225 5.70 13.09 -8.23
C HIS A 225 6.24 13.02 -6.79
N LEU A 226 5.75 12.06 -6.01
CA LEU A 226 6.13 11.80 -4.62
C LEU A 226 6.38 10.30 -4.41
N LEU A 227 7.55 9.96 -3.89
CA LEU A 227 7.93 8.63 -3.43
C LEU A 227 7.98 8.62 -1.90
N LEU A 228 7.10 7.82 -1.29
CA LEU A 228 7.01 7.61 0.15
C LEU A 228 7.58 6.24 0.52
N GLY A 229 8.57 6.23 1.42
CA GLY A 229 9.07 5.00 2.03
C GLY A 229 8.04 4.37 2.97
N THR A 230 7.87 3.06 2.90
CA THR A 230 7.06 2.27 3.84
C THR A 230 7.74 0.94 4.11
N HIS A 231 7.35 0.20 5.14
CA HIS A 231 7.81 -1.19 5.35
C HIS A 231 9.33 -1.37 5.58
N ASP A 232 10.07 -0.28 5.72
CA ASP A 232 11.52 -0.23 5.94
C ASP A 232 11.91 -0.38 7.41
N GLU A 233 10.91 -0.52 8.29
CA GLU A 233 11.09 -0.67 9.73
C GLU A 233 11.96 -1.90 10.08
N HIS A 234 12.91 -1.70 10.99
CA HIS A 234 13.62 -2.82 11.59
C HIS A 234 12.64 -3.66 12.41
N LYS A 235 12.34 -4.87 11.92
CA LYS A 235 11.59 -5.88 12.67
C LYS A 235 12.57 -6.81 13.37
N VAL A 236 12.35 -7.07 14.66
CA VAL A 236 13.01 -8.18 15.35
C VAL A 236 12.41 -9.45 14.80
N ALA A 237 13.21 -10.17 14.02
CA ALA A 237 12.80 -11.39 13.37
C ALA A 237 13.41 -12.60 14.10
N GLY A 238 12.56 -13.53 14.54
CA GLY A 238 12.95 -14.79 15.15
C GLY A 238 12.65 -15.98 14.22
N GLY A 239 13.30 -17.12 14.48
CA GLY A 239 13.08 -18.36 13.74
C GLY A 239 14.09 -18.63 12.63
N ILE A 240 13.77 -19.59 11.76
CA ILE A 240 14.67 -20.02 10.67
C ILE A 240 14.72 -18.95 9.57
N VAL A 241 13.60 -18.31 9.28
CA VAL A 241 13.49 -17.27 8.25
C VAL A 241 14.40 -16.07 8.55
N SER A 242 14.52 -15.65 9.81
CA SER A 242 15.36 -14.50 10.17
C SER A 242 16.86 -14.75 9.98
N ARG A 243 17.31 -16.01 10.09
CA ARG A 243 18.71 -16.40 9.84
C ARG A 243 19.06 -16.42 8.35
N LEU A 244 18.07 -16.62 7.49
CA LEU A 244 18.25 -16.73 6.04
C LEU A 244 17.95 -15.41 5.30
N LEU A 245 17.26 -14.48 5.96
CA LEU A 245 16.88 -13.19 5.39
C LEU A 245 18.11 -12.30 5.21
N ARG A 246 18.33 -11.86 3.98
CA ARG A 246 19.31 -10.83 3.64
C ARG A 246 18.61 -9.49 3.47
N ARG A 247 19.20 -8.43 4.02
CA ARG A 247 18.71 -7.05 3.90
C ARG A 247 19.75 -6.20 3.17
N GLN A 248 19.26 -5.33 2.30
CA GLN A 248 20.04 -4.26 1.71
C GLN A 248 19.28 -2.96 1.96
N GLU A 249 19.95 -2.04 2.62
CA GLU A 249 19.43 -0.74 3.04
C GLU A 249 20.14 0.34 2.24
N TRP A 250 19.48 1.49 2.06
CA TRP A 250 20.04 2.63 1.35
C TRP A 250 19.96 3.86 2.24
N ALA A 251 21.04 4.65 2.27
CA ALA A 251 21.01 5.92 2.96
C ALA A 251 20.14 6.92 2.18
N THR A 252 19.38 7.76 2.89
CA THR A 252 18.49 8.77 2.27
C THR A 252 19.23 9.66 1.28
N GLN A 253 20.43 10.13 1.63
CA GLN A 253 21.23 11.00 0.76
C GLN A 253 21.66 10.29 -0.55
N GLU A 254 21.92 8.98 -0.48
CA GLU A 254 22.26 8.19 -1.66
C GLU A 254 21.04 8.05 -2.58
N MET A 255 19.87 7.75 -2.01
CA MET A 255 18.62 7.65 -2.76
C MET A 255 18.27 8.96 -3.45
N GLU A 256 18.35 10.09 -2.73
CA GLU A 256 18.10 11.42 -3.29
C GLU A 256 19.06 11.75 -4.43
N ARG A 257 20.35 11.40 -4.30
CA ARG A 257 21.32 11.58 -5.38
C ARG A 257 20.94 10.79 -6.62
N LEU A 258 20.61 9.51 -6.47
CA LEU A 258 20.24 8.63 -7.58
C LEU A 258 18.92 9.05 -8.25
N LEU A 259 17.97 9.60 -7.49
CA LEU A 259 16.71 10.09 -8.05
C LEU A 259 16.90 11.35 -8.89
N LYS A 260 17.79 12.28 -8.50
CA LYS A 260 18.07 13.51 -9.25
C LYS A 260 18.49 13.24 -10.71
N ASP A 261 19.15 12.11 -10.95
CA ASP A 261 19.61 11.72 -12.29
C ASP A 261 18.50 11.08 -13.15
N VAL A 262 17.37 10.71 -12.54
CA VAL A 262 16.32 9.90 -13.18
C VAL A 262 14.98 10.62 -13.30
N SER A 263 14.56 11.37 -12.29
CA SER A 263 13.23 11.96 -12.21
C SER A 263 13.18 13.11 -11.19
N PRO A 264 12.35 14.15 -11.40
CA PRO A 264 12.14 15.21 -10.41
C PRO A 264 11.30 14.78 -9.20
N VAL A 265 11.12 13.47 -8.97
CA VAL A 265 10.36 12.92 -7.85
C VAL A 265 10.89 13.40 -6.50
N LYS A 266 9.98 13.80 -5.62
CA LYS A 266 10.30 14.11 -4.22
C LYS A 266 10.34 12.81 -3.41
N LEU A 267 11.45 12.52 -2.73
CA LEU A 267 11.53 11.43 -1.77
C LEU A 267 11.12 11.91 -0.37
N ARG A 268 10.32 11.11 0.34
CA ARG A 268 10.06 11.28 1.78
C ARG A 268 10.07 9.93 2.48
N VAL A 269 10.68 9.90 3.66
CA VAL A 269 10.59 8.80 4.61
C VAL A 269 9.99 9.39 5.87
N LEU A 270 8.73 9.06 6.14
CA LEU A 270 7.99 9.65 7.24
C LEU A 270 8.21 8.84 8.52
N ALA A 271 8.47 9.53 9.63
CA ALA A 271 8.40 8.92 10.95
C ALA A 271 6.94 8.68 11.36
N ALA A 272 6.76 7.88 12.41
CA ALA A 272 5.45 7.57 12.94
C ALA A 272 4.76 8.85 13.44
N GLY A 273 3.63 9.21 12.83
CA GLY A 273 2.87 10.42 13.15
C GLY A 273 3.24 11.65 12.33
N GLU A 274 4.20 11.56 11.41
CA GLU A 274 4.49 12.63 10.45
C GLU A 274 3.52 12.60 9.26
N GLU A 275 3.23 13.79 8.74
CA GLU A 275 2.33 14.02 7.61
C GLU A 275 3.11 14.69 6.46
N THR A 276 2.57 14.60 5.24
CA THR A 276 3.12 15.31 4.07
C THR A 276 2.00 15.73 3.13
N ASP A 277 2.16 16.91 2.54
CA ASP A 277 1.25 17.42 1.52
C ASP A 277 1.60 16.92 0.12
N ILE A 278 0.56 16.79 -0.69
CA ILE A 278 0.65 16.48 -2.11
C ILE A 278 0.57 17.82 -2.85
N GLN A 279 1.68 18.54 -2.92
CA GLN A 279 1.84 19.76 -3.74
C GLN A 279 2.16 19.42 -5.19
#